data_AF-A0AAU4QMM9-F1
#
_entry.id   AF-A0AAU4QMM9-F1
#
_cell.length_a   1.000
_cell.length_b   1.000
_cell.length_c   1.000
_cell.angle_alpha   90.00
_cell.angle_beta   90.00
_cell.angle_gamma   90.00
#
_symmetry.space_group_name_H-M   'P 1'
#
loop_
_entity.id
_entity.type
_entity.pdbx_description
1 polymer ?
#
loop_
_entity_poly.entity_id
_entity_poly.type
_entity_poly.pdbx_seq_one_letter_code
_entity_poly.pdbx_strand_id
1 'polypeptide(L)' 'MKLQLEPDVAFGIHPDLGVAAAVADDHPFLDEVLRKHHFRYNNTLDLYFLPGDTPHNMAVRAMARASREFQDVGL' A
#
# COMPACT_ATOMS: atom_id res chain seq x y z
N MET A 1 -20.10 6.17 -2.47
CA MET A 1 -20.03 7.65 -2.48
C MET A 1 -18.60 8.00 -2.13
N LYS A 2 -17.75 8.38 -3.10
CA LYS A 2 -16.36 8.78 -2.81
C LYS A 2 -16.41 10.04 -1.95
N LEU A 3 -15.93 9.96 -0.72
CA LEU A 3 -15.69 11.15 0.10
C LEU A 3 -14.59 11.95 -0.62
N GLN A 4 -14.83 13.23 -0.94
CA GLN A 4 -13.91 14.08 -1.72
C GLN A 4 -12.52 14.30 -1.08
N LEU A 5 -12.25 13.68 0.07
CA LEU A 5 -11.01 13.81 0.85
C LEU A 5 -10.35 12.48 1.20
N GLU A 6 -10.90 11.34 0.76
CA GLU A 6 -10.28 10.05 1.06
C GLU A 6 -9.07 9.82 0.12
N PRO A 7 -7.88 9.53 0.66
CA PRO A 7 -6.72 9.23 -0.17
C PRO A 7 -6.95 7.91 -0.93
N ASP A 8 -6.52 7.85 -2.19
CA ASP A 8 -6.60 6.62 -2.98
C ASP A 8 -5.75 5.50 -2.36
N VAL A 9 -4.68 5.85 -1.65
CA VAL A 9 -3.86 4.91 -0.88
C VAL A 9 -3.32 5.56 0.40
N ALA A 10 -3.34 4.82 1.50
CA ALA A 10 -2.77 5.24 2.79
C ALA A 10 -1.80 4.19 3.32
N PHE A 11 -0.56 4.60 3.61
CA PHE A 11 0.45 3.75 4.22
C PHE A 11 0.53 3.96 5.74
N GLY A 12 0.76 2.88 6.47
CA GLY A 12 0.97 2.92 7.93
C GLY A 12 1.87 1.80 8.42
N ILE A 13 2.40 1.94 9.63
CA ILE A 13 3.14 0.87 10.31
C ILE A 13 2.19 0.20 11.30
N HIS A 14 2.05 -1.11 11.19
CA HIS A 14 1.26 -1.95 12.09
C HIS A 14 2.20 -2.88 12.89
N PRO A 15 2.03 -3.00 14.22
CA PRO A 15 2.92 -3.80 15.07
C PRO A 15 3.07 -5.26 14.61
N ASP A 16 1.98 -5.90 14.21
CA ASP A 16 1.98 -7.32 13.85
C ASP A 16 2.16 -7.59 12.35
N LEU A 17 1.84 -6.62 11.49
CA LEU A 17 1.81 -6.82 10.03
C LEU A 17 3.03 -6.23 9.33
N GLY A 18 3.74 -5.29 9.96
CA GLY A 18 4.79 -4.50 9.33
C GLY A 18 4.23 -3.25 8.66
N VAL A 19 4.63 -2.96 7.42
CA VAL A 19 4.07 -1.81 6.69
C VAL A 19 2.77 -2.24 6.02
N ALA A 20 1.67 -1.59 6.38
CA ALA A 20 0.36 -1.79 5.78
C ALA A 20 0.02 -0.67 4.78
N ALA A 21 -0.78 -1.00 3.78
CA ALA A 21 -1.37 -0.08 2.83
C ALA A 21 -2.87 -0.38 2.68
N ALA A 22 -3.69 0.63 2.93
CA ALA A 22 -5.12 0.63 2.61
C ALA A 22 -5.31 1.33 1.27
N VAL A 23 -6.18 0.78 0.41
CA VAL A 23 -6.48 1.32 -0.92
C VAL A 23 -7.96 1.63 -1.02
N ALA A 24 -8.31 2.67 -1.77
CA ALA A 24 -9.70 2.93 -2.12
C ALA A 24 -10.25 1.81 -3.02
N ASP A 25 -11.50 1.42 -2.78
CA ASP A 25 -12.21 0.46 -3.61
C ASP A 25 -12.21 0.89 -5.09
N ASP A 26 -12.28 -0.09 -5.99
CA ASP A 26 -12.38 0.07 -7.45
C ASP A 26 -11.15 0.66 -8.16
N HIS A 27 -9.95 0.50 -7.61
CA HIS A 27 -8.68 0.89 -8.25
C HIS A 27 -7.71 -0.29 -8.51
N PRO A 28 -7.94 -1.12 -9.56
CA PRO A 28 -7.08 -2.26 -9.89
C PRO A 28 -5.60 -1.90 -10.13
N PHE A 29 -5.34 -0.66 -10.55
CA PHE A 29 -3.99 -0.14 -10.70
C PHE A 29 -3.22 -0.09 -9.38
N LEU A 30 -3.88 0.28 -8.28
CA LEU A 30 -3.25 0.32 -6.95
C LEU A 30 -2.83 -1.08 -6.50
N ASP A 31 -3.70 -2.06 -6.73
CA ASP A 31 -3.44 -3.47 -6.45
C ASP A 31 -2.20 -3.98 -7.20
N GLU A 32 -2.09 -3.65 -8.49
CA GLU A 32 -0.98 -4.06 -9.33
C GLU A 32 0.35 -3.49 -8.83
N VAL A 33 0.40 -2.18 -8.56
CA VAL A 33 1.60 -1.50 -8.08
C VAL A 33 2.03 -2.04 -6.71
N LEU A 34 1.09 -2.25 -5.78
CA LEU A 34 1.41 -2.79 -4.46
C LEU A 34 1.98 -4.21 -4.57
N ARG A 35 1.38 -5.09 -5.39
CA ARG A 35 1.91 -6.44 -5.63
C ARG A 35 3.29 -6.41 -6.30
N LYS A 36 3.50 -5.50 -7.26
CA LYS A 36 4.80 -5.27 -7.91
C LYS A 36 5.90 -4.90 -6.90
N HIS A 37 5.56 -4.12 -5.87
CA HIS A 37 6.46 -3.76 -4.77
C HIS A 37 6.41 -4.73 -3.57
N HIS A 38 5.98 -5.97 -3.82
CA HIS A 38 6.00 -7.09 -2.88
C HIS A 38 5.04 -7.01 -1.70
N PHE A 39 4.08 -6.09 -1.71
CA PHE A 39 3.00 -6.10 -0.73
C PHE A 39 2.10 -7.32 -0.97
N ARG A 40 1.78 -8.03 0.11
CA ARG A 40 0.85 -9.17 0.12
C ARG A 40 -0.54 -8.67 0.48
N TYR A 41 -1.56 -9.18 -0.19
CA TYR A 41 -2.94 -8.85 0.14
C TYR A 41 -3.47 -9.80 1.22
N ASN A 42 -4.05 -9.25 2.29
CA ASN A 42 -4.79 -9.97 3.30
C ASN A 42 -6.30 -9.74 3.09
N ASN A 43 -6.99 -10.74 2.55
CA ASN A 43 -8.42 -10.66 2.26
C ASN A 43 -9.32 -10.52 3.50
N THR A 44 -8.83 -10.90 4.69
CA THR A 44 -9.61 -10.85 5.93
C THR A 44 -9.61 -9.45 6.51
N LEU A 45 -8.53 -8.69 6.28
CA LEU A 45 -8.37 -7.32 6.76
C LEU A 45 -8.59 -6.27 5.65
N ASP A 46 -8.67 -6.72 4.39
CA ASP A 46 -8.72 -5.87 3.21
C ASP A 46 -7.57 -4.86 3.13
N LEU A 47 -6.35 -5.37 3.37
CA LEU A 47 -5.13 -4.57 3.41
C LEU A 47 -4.00 -5.24 2.65
N TYR A 48 -3.15 -4.41 2.06
CA TYR A 48 -1.84 -4.81 1.57
C TYR A 48 -0.80 -4.67 2.69
N PHE A 49 0.17 -5.57 2.78
CA PHE A 49 1.22 -5.47 3.79
C PHE A 49 2.58 -6.03 3.35
N LEU A 50 3.64 -5.44 3.89
CA LEU A 50 4.98 -6.01 3.90
C LEU A 50 5.22 -6.62 5.29
N PRO A 51 5.48 -7.93 5.40
CA PRO A 51 5.67 -8.64 6.67
C PRO A 51 6.60 -7.92 7.63
N GLY A 52 6.33 -7.99 8.94
CA GLY A 52 7.10 -7.29 9.98
C GLY A 52 8.57 -7.71 10.13
N ASP A 53 8.95 -8.87 9.58
CA ASP A 53 10.35 -9.31 9.47
C ASP A 53 11.09 -8.68 8.27
N THR A 54 10.39 -7.92 7.42
CA THR A 54 11.00 -7.13 6.34
C THR A 54 11.92 -6.07 6.95
N PRO A 55 13.21 -6.02 6.59
CA PRO A 55 14.12 -4.99 7.08
C PRO A 55 13.56 -3.58 6.84
N HIS A 56 13.62 -2.72 7.85
CA HIS A 56 13.00 -1.38 7.81
C HIS A 56 13.41 -0.58 6.56
N ASN A 57 14.69 -0.61 6.18
CA ASN A 57 15.20 0.07 5.00
C ASN A 57 14.62 -0.47 3.67
N MET A 58 14.26 -1.76 3.61
CA MET A 58 13.57 -2.35 2.46
C MET A 58 12.11 -1.92 2.44
N ALA A 59 11.44 -1.96 3.59
CA ALA A 59 10.06 -1.54 3.73
C ALA A 59 9.85 -0.07 3.31
N VAL A 60 10.71 0.83 3.78
CA VAL A 60 10.69 2.25 3.38
C VAL A 60 10.93 2.43 1.88
N ARG A 61 11.87 1.67 1.29
CA ARG A 61 12.15 1.75 -0.16
C ARG A 61 10.99 1.23 -1.01
N ALA A 62 10.34 0.14 -0.59
CA ALA A 62 9.18 -0.40 -1.28
C ALA A 62 8.01 0.59 -1.24
N MET A 63 7.72 1.17 -0.07
CA MET A 63 6.72 2.22 0.10
C MET A 63 7.02 3.44 -0.79
N ALA A 64 8.27 3.93 -0.79
CA ALA A 64 8.66 5.09 -1.58
C ALA A 64 8.53 4.85 -3.10
N ARG A 65 8.87 3.64 -3.58
CA ARG A 65 8.73 3.28 -5.00
C ARG A 65 7.27 3.13 -5.41
N ALA A 66 6.43 2.49 -4.58
CA ALA A 66 4.99 2.42 -4.82
C ALA A 66 4.37 3.81 -4.87
N SER A 67 4.68 4.65 -3.87
CA SER A 67 4.20 6.05 -3.80
C SER A 67 4.59 6.85 -5.04
N ARG A 68 5.79 6.60 -5.59
CA ARG A 68 6.22 7.30 -6.80
C ARG A 68 5.41 6.90 -8.03
N GLU A 69 5.10 5.61 -8.20
CA GLU A 69 4.28 5.16 -9.33
C GLU A 69 2.83 5.68 -9.25
N PHE A 70 2.30 5.87 -8.04
CA PHE A 70 1.01 6.54 -7.83
C PHE A 70 1.06 8.01 -8.25
N GLN A 71 2.09 8.73 -7.80
CA GLN A 71 2.28 10.14 -8.15
C GLN A 71 2.47 10.35 -9.66
N ASP A 72 3.15 9.43 -10.34
CA ASP A 72 3.38 9.51 -11.78
C ASP A 72 2.07 9.41 -12.60
N VAL A 73 0.98 8.91 -12.00
CA VAL A 73 -0.37 8.86 -12.60
C VAL A 73 -1.39 9.82 -11.96
N GLY A 74 -0.94 10.67 -11.02
CA GLY A 74 -1.77 11.68 -10.37
C GLY A 74 -2.58 11.19 -9.16
N LEU A 75 -2.14 10.11 -8.51
CA LEU A 75 -2.67 9.58 -7.25
C LEU A 75 -1.77 9.95 -6.05
#